data_AF-A0A959NGP6-F1
#
_entry.id   AF-A0A959NGP6-F1
#
_cell.length_a   1.000
_cell.length_b   1.000
_cell.length_c   1.000
_cell.angle_alpha   90.00
_cell.angle_beta   90.00
_cell.angle_gamma   90.00
#
_symmetry.space_group_name_H-M   'P 1'
#
loop_
_entity.id
_entity.type
_entity.pdbx_description
1 polymer ?
#
loop_
_entity_poly.entity_id
_entity_poly.type
_entity_poly.pdbx_seq_one_letter_code
_entity_poly.pdbx_strand_id
1 'polypeptide(L)'
;MSAVALGIGYFLKPTALRVVKLTLWSYAFMMLGYLMYLTPLIRSNANPAIDMNNVDNPINLVYYLSREQYGQAPLVYGPHFSAEYKYDDNGNVEFKKGEMQYVKGDKKYIPIGVSQKPKYQSADMQIFPRIWDSSNDQYHADFYAEWLNIGTETSDVTGRQRY
;
A
#
# COMPACT_ATOMS: atom_id res chain seq x y z
N MET A 1 12.04 40.78 -21.67
CA MET A 1 12.11 41.49 -20.38
C MET A 1 10.75 42.09 -19.95
N SER A 2 9.95 42.66 -20.86
CA SER A 2 8.68 43.32 -20.49
C SER A 2 7.58 42.40 -19.92
N ALA A 3 7.48 41.13 -20.34
CA ALA A 3 6.47 40.20 -19.82
C ALA A 3 6.69 39.83 -18.34
N VAL A 4 7.95 39.69 -17.93
CA VAL A 4 8.33 39.39 -16.54
C VAL A 4 8.03 40.60 -15.63
N ALA A 5 8.32 41.81 -16.10
CA ALA A 5 8.02 43.05 -15.38
C ALA A 5 6.50 43.29 -15.20
N LEU A 6 5.70 43.00 -16.24
CA LEU A 6 4.25 43.06 -16.16
C LEU A 6 3.65 41.99 -15.23
N GLY A 7 4.21 40.78 -15.25
CA GLY A 7 3.85 39.72 -14.30
C GLY A 7 4.11 40.13 -12.85
N ILE A 8 5.31 40.66 -12.57
CA ILE A 8 5.68 41.18 -11.24
C ILE A 8 4.77 42.35 -10.82
N GLY A 9 4.47 43.27 -11.75
CA GLY A 9 3.55 44.39 -11.50
C GLY A 9 2.11 43.96 -11.21
N TYR A 10 1.63 42.87 -11.83
CA TYR A 10 0.32 42.28 -11.52
C TYR A 10 0.31 41.64 -10.12
N PHE A 11 1.37 40.93 -9.74
CA PHE A 11 1.51 40.32 -8.41
C PHE A 11 1.68 41.33 -7.28
N LEU A 12 2.15 42.55 -7.57
CA LEU A 12 2.23 43.67 -6.61
C LEU A 12 0.87 44.34 -6.33
N LYS A 13 -0.21 43.99 -7.06
CA LYS A 13 -1.55 44.49 -6.73
C LYS A 13 -1.99 43.93 -5.37
N PRO A 14 -2.67 44.73 -4.52
CA PRO A 14 -3.06 44.32 -3.17
C PRO A 14 -4.00 43.10 -3.15
N THR A 15 -4.77 42.89 -4.22
CA THR A 15 -5.58 41.68 -4.40
C THR A 15 -4.76 40.43 -4.72
N ALA A 16 -3.75 40.55 -5.59
CA ALA A 16 -2.85 39.46 -5.93
C ALA A 16 -1.94 39.06 -4.76
N LEU A 17 -1.44 40.04 -3.99
CA LEU A 17 -0.64 39.79 -2.77
C LEU A 17 -1.40 38.98 -1.72
N ARG A 18 -2.72 39.17 -1.57
CA ARG A 18 -3.55 38.36 -0.66
C ARG A 18 -3.60 36.90 -1.09
N VAL A 19 -3.77 36.64 -2.39
CA VAL A 19 -3.78 35.28 -2.94
C VAL A 19 -2.42 34.63 -2.79
N VAL A 20 -1.33 35.33 -3.14
CA VAL A 20 0.05 34.82 -2.98
C VAL A 20 0.35 34.49 -1.53
N LYS A 21 -0.03 35.37 -0.59
CA LYS A 21 0.14 35.12 0.85
C LYS A 21 -0.61 33.87 1.28
N LEU A 22 -1.88 33.71 0.88
CA LEU A 22 -2.66 32.52 1.20
C LEU A 22 -2.03 31.25 0.64
N THR A 23 -1.62 31.25 -0.64
CA THR A 23 -0.97 30.10 -1.26
C THR A 23 0.36 29.74 -0.58
N LEU A 24 1.14 30.76 -0.17
CA LEU A 24 2.40 30.54 0.55
C LEU A 24 2.14 29.91 1.92
N TRP A 25 1.12 30.38 2.64
CA TRP A 25 0.72 29.78 3.92
C TRP A 25 0.24 28.34 3.75
N SER A 26 -0.64 28.07 2.79
CA SER A 26 -1.10 26.71 2.48
C SER A 26 0.07 25.79 2.14
N TYR A 27 1.01 26.25 1.32
CA TYR A 27 2.21 25.50 0.98
C TYR A 27 3.11 25.25 2.20
N ALA A 28 3.31 26.27 3.06
CA ALA A 28 4.10 26.13 4.28
C ALA A 28 3.50 25.09 5.23
N PHE A 29 2.18 25.10 5.43
CA PHE A 29 1.50 24.09 6.25
C PHE A 29 1.53 22.69 5.63
N MET A 30 1.42 22.57 4.30
CA MET A 30 1.63 21.29 3.62
C MET A 30 3.04 20.75 3.89
N MET A 31 4.07 21.57 3.70
CA MET A 31 5.46 21.18 3.95
C MET A 31 5.70 20.81 5.41
N LEU A 32 5.11 21.56 6.35
CA LEU A 32 5.15 21.23 7.78
C LEU A 32 4.53 19.85 8.06
N GLY A 33 3.45 19.49 7.37
CA GLY A 33 2.89 18.14 7.43
C GLY A 33 3.87 17.07 6.90
N TYR A 34 4.51 17.32 5.76
CA TYR A 34 5.49 16.38 5.19
C TYR A 34 6.74 16.20 6.08
N LEU A 35 7.13 17.20 6.86
CA LEU A 35 8.25 17.08 7.80
C LEU A 35 8.01 16.01 8.87
N MET A 36 6.76 15.67 9.19
CA MET A 36 6.44 14.60 10.14
C MET A 36 6.91 13.21 9.65
N TYR A 37 7.09 13.01 8.34
CA TYR A 37 7.65 11.76 7.81
C TYR A 37 9.15 11.58 8.10
N LEU A 38 9.84 12.63 8.55
CA LEU A 38 11.24 12.53 8.99
C LEU A 38 11.35 11.90 10.39
N THR A 39 10.31 12.00 11.23
CA THR A 39 10.38 11.50 12.61
C THR A 39 10.61 9.98 12.67
N PRO A 40 9.90 9.12 11.91
CA PRO A 40 10.19 7.69 11.85
C PRO A 40 11.63 7.39 11.38
N LEU A 41 12.13 8.15 10.40
CA LEU A 41 13.48 7.98 9.85
C LEU A 41 14.56 8.28 10.89
N ILE A 42 14.44 9.41 11.60
CA ILE A 42 15.37 9.80 12.68
C ILE A 42 15.31 8.80 13.82
N ARG A 43 14.09 8.39 14.22
CA ARG A 43 13.88 7.42 15.30
C ARG A 43 14.51 6.08 14.97
N SER A 44 14.28 5.54 13.77
CA SER A 44 14.84 4.25 13.35
C SER A 44 16.35 4.31 13.19
N ASN A 45 16.90 5.42 12.67
CA ASN A 45 18.35 5.60 12.54
C ASN A 45 19.08 5.59 13.90
N ALA A 46 18.41 6.03 14.98
CA ALA A 46 18.93 5.94 16.34
C ALA A 46 18.93 4.50 16.91
N ASN A 47 18.45 3.51 16.16
CA ASN A 47 18.42 2.08 16.48
C ASN A 47 17.88 1.76 17.90
N PRO A 48 16.62 2.11 18.20
CA PRO A 48 16.00 1.77 19.48
C PRO A 48 15.83 0.25 19.62
N ALA A 49 15.74 -0.23 20.86
CA ALA A 49 15.56 -1.66 21.17
C ALA A 49 14.34 -2.31 20.50
N ILE A 50 13.31 -1.52 20.16
CA ILE A 50 12.15 -1.96 19.39
C ILE A 50 12.09 -1.14 18.10
N ASP A 51 12.47 -1.76 16.98
CA ASP A 51 12.36 -1.22 15.63
C ASP A 51 11.81 -2.29 14.66
N MET A 52 10.49 -2.32 14.49
CA MET A 52 9.80 -3.37 13.73
C MET A 52 9.92 -3.23 12.21
N ASN A 53 10.26 -2.05 11.69
CA ASN A 53 10.27 -1.78 10.25
C ASN A 53 11.62 -1.29 9.71
N ASN A 54 12.60 -1.04 10.60
CA ASN A 54 13.94 -0.57 10.25
C ASN A 54 13.89 0.51 9.15
N VAL A 55 13.13 1.57 9.43
CA VAL A 55 12.89 2.68 8.51
C VAL A 55 14.10 3.61 8.52
N ASP A 56 15.28 3.09 8.21
CA ASP A 56 16.57 3.80 8.27
C ASP A 56 17.00 4.37 6.91
N ASN A 57 16.23 4.08 5.86
CA ASN A 57 16.55 4.44 4.48
C ASN A 57 15.30 4.77 3.64
N PRO A 58 15.45 5.49 2.52
CA PRO A 58 14.32 5.94 1.71
C PRO A 58 13.45 4.81 1.15
N ILE A 59 14.04 3.64 0.88
CA ILE A 59 13.31 2.49 0.34
C ILE A 59 12.41 1.89 1.43
N ASN A 60 12.96 1.68 2.63
CA ASN A 60 12.19 1.22 3.79
C ASN A 60 11.13 2.24 4.21
N LEU A 61 11.36 3.55 3.99
CA LEU A 61 10.35 4.57 4.18
C LEU A 61 9.16 4.40 3.23
N VAL A 62 9.40 4.09 1.96
CA VAL A 62 8.32 3.79 1.01
C VAL A 62 7.53 2.56 1.45
N TYR A 63 8.21 1.47 1.86
CA TYR A 63 7.56 0.27 2.41
C TYR A 63 6.71 0.56 3.67
N TYR A 64 7.22 1.43 4.53
CA TYR A 64 6.52 1.85 5.75
C TYR A 64 5.25 2.65 5.42
N LEU A 65 5.37 3.64 4.53
CA LEU A 65 4.26 4.52 4.15
C LEU A 65 3.19 3.80 3.32
N SER A 66 3.60 2.88 2.45
CA SER A 66 2.70 2.03 1.66
C SER A 66 1.99 0.97 2.50
N ARG A 67 2.38 0.81 3.78
CA ARG A 67 1.80 -0.15 4.72
C ARG A 67 1.88 -1.59 4.23
N GLU A 68 2.91 -1.93 3.47
CA GLU A 68 3.05 -3.28 2.87
C GLU A 68 3.11 -4.40 3.93
N GLN A 69 3.64 -4.12 5.12
CA GLN A 69 3.67 -5.05 6.26
C GLN A 69 2.29 -5.50 6.75
N TYR A 70 1.23 -4.75 6.45
CA TYR A 70 -0.13 -5.03 6.91
C TYR A 70 -0.97 -5.78 5.86
N GLY A 71 -0.38 -6.14 4.73
CA GLY A 71 -1.12 -6.72 3.60
C GLY A 71 -1.98 -5.68 2.88
N GLN A 72 -2.79 -6.15 1.93
CA GLN A 72 -3.72 -5.30 1.18
C GLN A 72 -5.16 -5.66 1.55
N ALA A 73 -6.00 -4.66 1.82
CA ALA A 73 -7.44 -4.84 1.91
C ALA A 73 -8.09 -4.33 0.61
N PRO A 74 -8.89 -5.13 -0.10
CA PRO A 74 -9.62 -4.69 -1.28
C PRO A 74 -10.77 -3.75 -0.88
N LEU A 75 -10.57 -2.43 -1.06
CA LEU A 75 -11.56 -1.43 -0.65
C LEU A 75 -12.75 -1.30 -1.59
N VAL A 76 -12.50 -1.31 -2.91
CA VAL A 76 -13.53 -1.04 -3.93
C VAL A 76 -13.89 -2.27 -4.74
N TYR A 77 -12.91 -3.10 -5.07
CA TYR A 77 -13.11 -4.30 -5.87
C TYR A 77 -12.07 -5.35 -5.48
N GLY A 78 -12.50 -6.58 -5.27
CA GLY A 78 -11.62 -7.65 -4.85
C GLY A 78 -12.33 -8.98 -4.62
N PRO A 79 -11.57 -10.02 -4.29
CA PRO A 79 -12.11 -11.34 -4.02
C PRO A 79 -12.90 -11.37 -2.71
N HIS A 80 -13.88 -12.27 -2.62
CA HIS A 80 -14.41 -12.70 -1.32
C HIS A 80 -13.46 -13.73 -0.66
N PHE A 81 -13.65 -14.01 0.63
CA PHE A 81 -12.72 -14.85 1.40
C PHE A 81 -12.61 -16.31 0.91
N SER A 82 -13.67 -16.88 0.34
CA SER A 82 -13.67 -18.22 -0.27
C SER A 82 -13.28 -18.24 -1.76
N ALA A 83 -12.74 -17.14 -2.30
CA ALA A 83 -12.39 -17.04 -3.71
C ALA A 83 -11.28 -18.02 -4.12
N GLU A 84 -11.43 -18.62 -5.29
CA GLU A 84 -10.44 -19.53 -5.85
C GLU A 84 -9.40 -18.78 -6.68
N TYR A 85 -8.16 -19.26 -6.65
CA TYR A 85 -7.12 -18.73 -7.51
C TYR A 85 -7.40 -19.06 -8.98
N LYS A 86 -6.94 -18.18 -9.86
CA LYS A 86 -6.90 -18.47 -11.29
C LYS A 86 -5.64 -19.28 -11.59
N TYR A 87 -5.79 -20.39 -12.29
CA TYR A 87 -4.69 -21.24 -12.74
C TYR A 87 -4.36 -20.97 -14.22
N ASP A 88 -3.09 -21.11 -14.58
CA ASP A 88 -2.60 -21.07 -15.96
C ASP A 88 -2.78 -22.43 -16.67
N ASP A 89 -2.50 -22.48 -17.98
CA ASP A 89 -2.62 -23.69 -18.80
C ASP A 89 -1.73 -24.86 -18.31
N ASN A 90 -0.73 -24.55 -17.49
CA ASN A 90 0.20 -25.51 -16.90
C ASN A 90 -0.22 -25.94 -15.47
N GLY A 91 -1.38 -25.48 -14.97
CA GLY A 91 -1.90 -25.81 -13.65
C GLY A 91 -1.27 -25.02 -12.49
N ASN A 92 -0.51 -23.95 -12.76
CA ASN A 92 0.08 -23.10 -11.73
C ASN A 92 -0.79 -21.87 -11.45
N VAL A 93 -0.75 -21.33 -10.23
CA VAL A 93 -1.47 -20.10 -9.89
C VAL A 93 -0.94 -18.93 -10.73
N GLU A 94 -1.84 -18.19 -11.36
CA GLU A 94 -1.51 -17.01 -12.14
C GLU A 94 -1.24 -15.82 -11.18
N PHE A 95 -0.04 -15.25 -11.25
CA PHE A 95 0.34 -14.09 -10.44
C PHE A 95 0.32 -12.79 -11.26
N LYS A 96 -0.26 -11.74 -10.70
CA LYS A 96 -0.05 -10.36 -11.14
C LYS A 96 1.32 -9.89 -10.66
N LYS A 97 2.22 -9.65 -11.61
CA LYS A 97 3.53 -9.04 -11.35
C LYS A 97 3.37 -7.54 -11.07
N GLY A 98 3.97 -7.09 -10.00
CA GLY A 98 4.09 -5.69 -9.60
C GLY A 98 5.48 -5.14 -9.89
N GLU A 99 5.88 -4.14 -9.12
CA GLU A 99 7.15 -3.43 -9.29
C GLU A 99 8.35 -4.24 -8.76
N MET A 100 9.55 -3.89 -9.26
CA MET A 100 10.81 -4.43 -8.76
C MET A 100 11.09 -3.88 -7.37
N GLN A 101 11.28 -4.77 -6.42
CA GLN A 101 11.60 -4.46 -5.04
C GLN A 101 13.11 -4.44 -4.84
N TYR A 102 13.55 -3.52 -3.98
CA TYR A 102 14.96 -3.29 -3.67
C TYR A 102 15.19 -3.32 -2.17
N VAL A 103 16.40 -3.70 -1.77
CA VAL A 103 16.89 -3.65 -0.38
C VAL A 103 18.22 -2.91 -0.34
N LYS A 104 18.49 -2.19 0.75
CA LYS A 104 19.76 -1.52 1.01
C LYS A 104 20.85 -2.55 1.32
N GLY A 105 21.85 -2.66 0.44
CA GLY A 105 23.12 -3.33 0.74
C GLY A 105 24.21 -2.33 1.17
N ASP A 106 25.40 -2.83 1.50
CA ASP A 106 26.49 -2.01 2.07
C ASP A 106 26.92 -0.82 1.21
N LYS A 107 26.90 -1.00 -0.12
CA LYS A 107 27.37 0.02 -1.09
C LYS A 107 26.34 0.37 -2.15
N LYS A 108 25.32 -0.48 -2.36
CA LYS A 108 24.32 -0.32 -3.42
C LYS A 108 23.02 -0.99 -3.05
N TYR A 109 21.94 -0.54 -3.68
CA TYR A 109 20.65 -1.21 -3.62
C TYR A 109 20.67 -2.50 -4.44
N ILE A 110 20.14 -3.57 -3.86
CA ILE A 110 20.12 -4.91 -4.44
C ILE A 110 18.67 -5.22 -4.83
N PRO A 111 18.39 -5.61 -6.09
CA PRO A 111 17.06 -6.06 -6.47
C PRO A 111 16.76 -7.41 -5.82
N ILE A 112 15.63 -7.53 -5.14
CA ILE A 112 15.20 -8.77 -4.45
C ILE A 112 14.13 -9.55 -5.22
N GLY A 113 13.52 -8.94 -6.24
CA GLY A 113 12.51 -9.58 -7.08
C GLY A 113 11.35 -8.66 -7.38
N VAL A 114 10.42 -9.13 -8.21
CA VAL A 114 9.16 -8.42 -8.48
C VAL A 114 8.12 -8.81 -7.45
N SER A 115 7.34 -7.84 -6.96
CA SER A 115 6.17 -8.14 -6.14
C SER A 115 5.20 -9.03 -6.93
N GLN A 116 4.62 -10.05 -6.30
CA GLN A 116 3.67 -10.96 -6.95
C GLN A 116 2.41 -11.07 -6.08
N LYS A 117 1.25 -10.91 -6.72
CA LYS A 117 -0.05 -11.07 -6.06
C LYS A 117 -0.88 -12.10 -6.83
N PRO A 118 -1.46 -13.11 -6.18
CA PRO A 118 -2.25 -14.12 -6.88
C PRO A 118 -3.47 -13.46 -7.55
N LYS A 119 -3.81 -13.92 -8.75
CA LYS A 119 -5.09 -13.59 -9.40
C LYS A 119 -6.15 -14.57 -8.94
N TYR A 120 -7.36 -14.05 -8.80
CA TYR A 120 -8.55 -14.81 -8.45
C TYR A 120 -9.45 -14.97 -9.67
N GLN A 121 -10.35 -15.96 -9.63
CA GLN A 121 -11.35 -16.14 -10.68
C GLN A 121 -12.26 -14.91 -10.77
N SER A 122 -12.69 -14.54 -11.98
CA SER A 122 -13.55 -13.37 -12.17
C SER A 122 -14.94 -13.52 -11.55
N ALA A 123 -15.42 -14.76 -11.40
CA ALA A 123 -16.69 -15.07 -10.75
C ALA A 123 -16.69 -14.73 -9.25
N ASP A 124 -15.51 -14.81 -8.61
CA ASP A 124 -15.34 -14.65 -7.17
C ASP A 124 -14.97 -13.21 -6.76
N MET A 125 -14.97 -12.29 -7.72
CA MET A 125 -14.63 -10.89 -7.52
C MET A 125 -15.91 -10.06 -7.32
N GLN A 126 -15.91 -9.20 -6.31
CA GLN A 126 -17.06 -8.39 -5.92
C GLN A 126 -16.68 -6.92 -5.72
N ILE A 127 -17.68 -6.05 -5.85
CA ILE A 127 -17.54 -4.63 -5.53
C ILE A 127 -17.77 -4.45 -4.03
N PHE A 128 -16.91 -3.67 -3.37
CA PHE A 128 -16.88 -3.44 -1.92
C PHE A 128 -16.89 -4.74 -1.08
N PRO A 129 -15.94 -5.66 -1.30
CA PRO A 129 -15.90 -6.92 -0.56
C PRO A 129 -15.59 -6.65 0.91
N ARG A 130 -16.55 -6.97 1.80
CA ARG A 130 -16.36 -6.82 3.25
C ARG A 130 -15.76 -8.07 3.92
N ILE A 131 -16.00 -9.23 3.31
CA ILE A 131 -15.50 -10.53 3.75
C ILE A 131 -14.55 -11.04 2.67
N TRP A 132 -13.26 -10.74 2.83
CA TRP A 132 -12.28 -10.87 1.75
C TRP A 132 -11.03 -11.67 2.15
N ASP A 133 -10.75 -11.77 3.46
CA ASP A 133 -9.52 -12.40 3.92
C ASP A 133 -9.67 -13.92 3.96
N SER A 134 -9.03 -14.58 3.00
CA SER A 134 -8.97 -16.05 2.89
C SER A 134 -7.97 -16.71 3.86
N SER A 135 -7.19 -15.92 4.61
CA SER A 135 -6.22 -16.44 5.58
C SER A 135 -6.88 -16.74 6.92
N ASN A 136 -6.30 -17.68 7.66
CA ASN A 136 -6.76 -18.02 9.01
C ASN A 136 -5.75 -17.60 10.10
N ASP A 137 -4.83 -16.69 9.78
CA ASP A 137 -3.74 -16.26 10.68
C ASP A 137 -4.28 -15.61 11.97
N GLN A 138 -5.49 -15.04 11.91
CA GLN A 138 -6.23 -14.47 13.05
C GLN A 138 -7.65 -15.05 13.16
N TYR A 139 -7.85 -16.29 12.71
CA TYR A 139 -9.16 -16.95 12.66
C TYR A 139 -10.21 -16.24 11.78
N HIS A 140 -9.77 -15.44 10.81
CA HIS A 140 -10.68 -14.66 9.96
C HIS A 140 -11.58 -15.57 9.11
N ALA A 141 -11.00 -16.52 8.39
CA ALA A 141 -11.76 -17.43 7.53
C ALA A 141 -12.77 -18.27 8.33
N ASP A 142 -12.37 -18.81 9.50
CA ASP A 142 -13.26 -19.58 10.37
C ASP A 142 -14.41 -18.71 10.92
N PHE A 143 -14.10 -17.49 11.37
CA PHE A 143 -15.11 -16.55 11.82
C PHE A 143 -16.10 -16.18 10.72
N TYR A 144 -15.61 -15.97 9.49
CA TYR A 144 -16.47 -15.69 8.35
C TYR A 144 -17.38 -16.87 8.02
N ALA A 145 -16.86 -18.09 8.11
CA ALA A 145 -17.63 -19.30 7.89
C ALA A 145 -18.75 -19.47 8.92
N GLU A 146 -18.43 -19.28 10.20
CA GLU A 146 -19.41 -19.29 11.29
C GLU A 146 -20.45 -18.19 11.12
N TRP A 147 -20.02 -16.95 10.83
CA TRP A 147 -20.92 -15.81 10.64
C TRP A 147 -21.91 -16.03 9.49
N LEU A 148 -21.45 -16.64 8.40
CA LEU A 148 -22.27 -16.93 7.22
C LEU A 148 -23.01 -18.27 7.32
N ASN A 149 -22.77 -19.04 8.38
CA ASN A 149 -23.30 -20.40 8.58
C ASN A 149 -23.00 -21.32 7.38
N ILE A 150 -21.76 -21.28 6.90
CA ILE A 150 -21.26 -22.14 5.82
C ILE A 150 -20.31 -23.21 6.39
N GLY A 151 -20.39 -24.43 5.83
CA GLY A 151 -19.59 -25.56 6.27
C GLY A 151 -18.14 -25.46 5.79
N THR A 152 -17.23 -26.17 6.44
CA THR A 152 -15.83 -26.25 6.02
C THR A 152 -15.55 -27.59 5.34
N GLU A 153 -15.02 -27.56 4.12
CA GLU A 153 -14.60 -28.75 3.38
C GLU A 153 -13.12 -28.65 3.05
N THR A 154 -12.33 -29.68 3.33
CA THR A 154 -10.89 -29.64 2.98
C THR A 154 -10.70 -30.13 1.55
N SER A 155 -10.06 -29.32 0.71
CA SER A 155 -9.76 -29.69 -0.68
C SER A 155 -8.74 -30.84 -0.74
N ASP A 156 -9.13 -31.98 -1.30
CA ASP A 156 -8.25 -33.15 -1.47
C ASP A 156 -7.03 -32.87 -2.36
N VAL A 157 -7.11 -31.86 -3.24
CA VAL A 157 -6.06 -31.54 -4.22
C VAL A 157 -5.06 -30.51 -3.68
N THR A 158 -5.52 -29.54 -2.89
CA THR A 158 -4.69 -28.41 -2.41
C THR A 158 -4.43 -28.42 -0.91
N GLY A 159 -5.11 -29.28 -0.14
CA GLY A 159 -5.01 -29.35 1.32
C GLY A 159 -5.52 -28.11 2.06
N ARG A 160 -6.09 -27.13 1.35
CA ARG A 160 -6.68 -25.92 1.93
C ARG A 160 -8.12 -26.18 2.35
N GLN A 161 -8.51 -25.59 3.47
CA GLN A 161 -9.92 -25.49 3.83
C GLN A 161 -10.63 -24.60 2.82
N ARG A 162 -11.70 -25.16 2.23
CA ARG A 162 -12.70 -24.49 1.42
C ARG A 162 -13.89 -24.21 2.33
N TYR A 163 -14.51 -23.06 2.11
CA TYR A 163 -15.61 -22.52 2.91
C TYR A 163 -16.75 -22.13 1.97
#